data_AF-A0A974P1U6-F1
#
_entry.id   AF-A0A974P1U6-F1
#
_cell.length_a   1.000
_cell.length_b   1.000
_cell.length_c   1.000
_cell.angle_alpha   90.00
_cell.angle_beta   90.00
_cell.angle_gamma   90.00
#
_symmetry.space_group_name_H-M   'P 1'
#
loop_
_entity.id
_entity.type
_entity.pdbx_description
1 polymer ?
#
loop_
_entity_poly.entity_id
_entity_poly.type
_entity_poly.pdbx_seq_one_letter_code
_entity_poly.pdbx_strand_id
1 'polypeptide(L)'
;MARINRRAVVAGVGASALAGPAAALPPIAPGRNKVVFISDVHIGDNSPTVWYQKDFHEPFLTALLDHVIGQAEQVRELIILGDFIDFWTYPPRRRPPALREIAAANPAIFGPKGKLAQTLSALKGRVTWIPGNHDMGITQRDVDFLVSREGWRIQVRDEEAYFPLAPDRRLACSHGHRWTMFNAPDLSTRSRPCRWATSSPVRWPICWIATCRRGAAWPTCPTRAPPTASSSPSWPAPSMAP
;
A
#
# COMPACT_ATOMS: atom_id res chain seq x y z
N MET A 1 -23.91 23.16 47.51
CA MET A 1 -22.58 23.71 47.23
C MET A 1 -21.52 22.79 47.85
N ALA A 2 -20.71 22.11 47.04
CA ALA A 2 -19.47 21.49 47.51
C ALA A 2 -18.51 21.36 46.31
N ARG A 3 -17.45 22.15 46.31
CA ARG A 3 -16.34 22.07 45.36
C ARG A 3 -15.47 20.88 45.77
N ILE A 4 -15.14 20.01 44.82
CA ILE A 4 -14.04 19.06 44.99
C ILE A 4 -12.93 19.47 44.03
N ASN A 5 -11.81 19.85 44.62
CA ASN A 5 -10.55 20.11 43.94
C ASN A 5 -9.51 19.24 44.65
N ARG A 6 -8.91 18.27 43.95
CA ARG A 6 -7.68 17.61 44.39
C ARG A 6 -6.81 17.29 43.17
N ARG A 7 -5.71 18.05 43.04
CA ARG A 7 -4.49 17.66 42.33
C ARG A 7 -3.75 16.61 43.15
N ALA A 8 -3.25 15.57 42.48
CA ALA A 8 -1.96 14.87 42.68
C ALA A 8 -1.99 13.58 41.85
N VAL A 9 -1.38 13.55 40.65
CA VAL A 9 -0.01 13.05 40.40
C VAL A 9 0.13 11.55 40.70
N VAL A 10 0.13 10.74 39.65
CA VAL A 10 1.06 9.61 39.52
C VAL A 10 1.72 9.74 38.16
N ALA A 11 2.98 10.16 38.18
CA ALA A 11 3.89 10.04 37.07
C ALA A 11 4.21 8.55 36.88
N GLY A 12 3.71 7.97 35.79
CA GLY A 12 4.12 6.66 35.30
C GLY A 12 5.14 6.84 34.19
N VAL A 13 6.42 6.80 34.58
CA VAL A 13 7.55 6.72 33.65
C VAL A 13 7.52 5.35 32.98
N GLY A 14 7.35 5.35 31.67
CA GLY A 14 7.50 4.17 30.82
C GLY A 14 8.05 4.63 29.47
N ALA A 15 9.35 4.84 29.42
CA ALA A 15 10.08 5.18 28.21
C ALA A 15 9.87 4.07 27.17
N SER A 16 9.07 4.35 26.14
CA SER A 16 9.19 3.62 24.87
C SER A 16 10.20 4.39 24.03
N ALA A 17 11.35 3.77 23.83
CA ALA A 17 12.48 4.30 23.09
C ALA A 17 12.03 5.06 21.84
N LEU A 18 12.59 6.27 21.70
CA LEU A 18 12.60 7.04 20.47
C LEU A 18 13.00 6.09 19.34
N ALA A 19 12.08 5.86 18.39
CA ALA A 19 12.45 5.26 17.11
C ALA A 19 13.52 6.18 16.52
N GLY A 20 14.77 5.73 16.55
CA GLY A 20 15.87 6.45 15.90
C GLY A 20 15.52 6.67 14.42
N PRO A 21 16.09 7.71 13.79
CA PRO A 21 15.84 7.98 12.38
C PRO A 21 16.09 6.70 11.57
N ALA A 22 15.16 6.36 10.66
CA ALA A 22 15.32 5.22 9.77
C ALA A 22 16.71 5.33 9.10
N ALA A 23 17.52 4.27 9.24
CA ALA A 23 18.84 4.24 8.64
C ALA A 23 18.74 4.59 7.15
N ALA A 24 19.60 5.49 6.68
CA ALA A 24 19.62 5.87 5.28
C ALA A 24 19.78 4.63 4.41
N LEU A 25 18.97 4.52 3.35
CA LEU A 25 19.06 3.40 2.43
C LEU A 25 20.44 3.39 1.76
N PRO A 26 21.05 2.20 1.56
CA PRO A 26 22.33 2.12 0.87
C PRO A 26 22.16 2.54 -0.60
N PRO A 27 23.24 2.93 -1.30
CA PRO A 27 23.19 3.21 -2.73
C PRO A 27 22.54 2.05 -3.53
N ILE A 28 21.85 2.39 -4.62
CA ILE A 28 21.25 1.42 -5.51
C ILE A 28 22.37 0.81 -6.37
N ALA A 29 22.50 -0.52 -6.32
CA ALA A 29 23.48 -1.22 -7.14
C ALA A 29 23.15 -1.09 -8.64
N PRO A 30 24.14 -0.99 -9.55
CA PRO A 30 23.91 -0.78 -10.99
C PRO A 30 22.99 -1.81 -11.65
N GLY A 31 22.98 -3.07 -11.18
CA GLY A 31 22.12 -4.14 -11.71
C GLY A 31 20.64 -4.02 -11.34
N ARG A 32 20.29 -3.20 -10.34
CA ARG A 32 18.91 -3.06 -9.84
C ARG A 32 18.13 -2.06 -10.68
N ASN A 33 17.45 -2.55 -11.71
CA ASN A 33 16.71 -1.75 -12.69
C ASN A 33 15.21 -2.04 -12.77
N LYS A 34 14.70 -3.06 -12.06
CA LYS A 34 13.26 -3.41 -12.04
C LYS A 34 12.56 -2.81 -10.83
N VAL A 35 11.39 -2.23 -11.03
CA VAL A 35 10.46 -1.86 -9.93
C VAL A 35 9.30 -2.84 -9.98
N VAL A 36 8.99 -3.46 -8.85
CA VAL A 36 7.90 -4.44 -8.72
C VAL A 36 6.76 -3.79 -7.97
N PHE A 37 5.53 -3.97 -8.46
CA PHE A 37 4.32 -3.48 -7.82
C PHE A 37 3.48 -4.66 -7.37
N ILE A 38 2.95 -4.59 -6.15
CA ILE A 38 1.84 -5.41 -5.66
C ILE A 38 0.76 -4.48 -5.11
N SER A 39 -0.50 -4.88 -5.18
CA SER A 39 -1.63 -4.10 -4.66
C SER A 39 -2.78 -5.03 -4.30
N ASP A 40 -3.75 -4.53 -3.54
CA ASP A 40 -5.05 -5.17 -3.34
C ASP A 40 -4.94 -6.61 -2.84
N VAL A 41 -4.09 -6.81 -1.84
CA VAL A 41 -3.93 -8.12 -1.19
C VAL A 41 -4.97 -8.32 -0.09
N HIS A 42 -5.38 -7.23 0.57
CA HIS A 42 -6.48 -7.19 1.55
C HIS A 42 -6.31 -8.16 2.72
N ILE A 43 -5.11 -8.27 3.29
CA ILE A 43 -4.83 -9.19 4.40
C ILE A 43 -5.55 -8.71 5.66
N GLY A 44 -6.30 -9.61 6.31
CA GLY A 44 -6.92 -9.37 7.62
C GLY A 44 -6.59 -10.48 8.62
N ASP A 45 -7.38 -10.60 9.67
CA ASP A 45 -7.16 -11.60 10.74
C ASP A 45 -7.77 -12.99 10.43
N ASN A 46 -8.07 -13.27 9.16
CA ASN A 46 -8.78 -14.46 8.68
C ASN A 46 -10.26 -14.53 9.08
N SER A 47 -10.86 -13.39 9.47
CA SER A 47 -12.31 -13.29 9.58
C SER A 47 -13.00 -13.63 8.25
N PRO A 48 -14.16 -14.30 8.28
CA PRO A 48 -14.83 -14.79 7.07
C PRO A 48 -15.31 -13.68 6.12
N THR A 49 -15.39 -12.44 6.59
CA THR A 49 -15.81 -11.29 5.78
C THR A 49 -14.64 -10.63 5.04
N VAL A 50 -13.39 -10.93 5.43
CA VAL A 50 -12.19 -10.37 4.80
C VAL A 50 -11.94 -11.06 3.45
N TRP A 51 -11.52 -10.29 2.45
CA TRP A 51 -11.27 -10.84 1.10
C TRP A 51 -10.09 -11.81 1.06
N TYR A 52 -9.02 -11.53 1.82
CA TYR A 52 -7.91 -12.45 1.97
C TYR A 52 -8.29 -13.70 2.77
N GLN A 53 -8.40 -14.81 2.04
CA GLN A 53 -8.50 -16.16 2.57
C GLN A 53 -7.11 -16.80 2.62
N LYS A 54 -6.53 -16.97 3.81
CA LYS A 54 -5.14 -17.43 4.00
C LYS A 54 -4.82 -18.74 3.28
N ASP A 55 -5.64 -19.78 3.45
CA ASP A 55 -5.37 -21.10 2.87
C ASP A 55 -5.30 -21.09 1.34
N PHE A 56 -5.96 -20.12 0.71
CA PHE A 56 -5.98 -19.97 -0.74
C PHE A 56 -4.94 -18.94 -1.24
N HIS A 57 -4.88 -17.75 -0.63
CA HIS A 57 -4.08 -16.63 -1.14
C HIS A 57 -2.64 -16.60 -0.62
N GLU A 58 -2.36 -17.13 0.59
CA GLU A 58 -1.01 -17.14 1.18
C GLU A 58 0.02 -17.86 0.29
N PRO A 59 -0.28 -19.01 -0.33
CA PRO A 59 0.64 -19.67 -1.25
C PRO A 59 1.06 -18.80 -2.45
N PHE A 60 0.13 -18.02 -3.03
CA PHE A 60 0.43 -17.14 -4.16
C PHE A 60 1.25 -15.93 -3.73
N LEU A 61 0.89 -15.31 -2.60
CA LEU A 61 1.62 -14.17 -2.05
C LEU A 61 3.04 -14.56 -1.66
N THR A 62 3.21 -15.72 -1.02
CA THR A 62 4.53 -16.23 -0.64
C THR A 62 5.38 -16.55 -1.88
N ALA A 63 4.82 -17.18 -2.91
CA ALA A 63 5.51 -17.44 -4.17
C ALA A 63 5.93 -16.16 -4.90
N LEU A 64 5.08 -15.12 -4.89
CA LEU A 64 5.42 -13.81 -5.46
C LEU A 64 6.59 -13.18 -4.71
N LEU A 65 6.53 -13.15 -3.37
CA LEU A 65 7.62 -12.59 -2.56
C LEU A 65 8.92 -13.39 -2.72
N ASP A 66 8.83 -14.72 -2.85
CA ASP A 66 9.99 -15.57 -3.17
C ASP A 66 10.59 -15.25 -4.54
N HIS A 67 9.77 -14.98 -5.55
CA HIS A 67 10.26 -14.50 -6.84
C HIS A 67 11.00 -13.16 -6.72
N VAL A 68 10.46 -12.22 -5.94
CA VAL A 68 11.11 -10.93 -5.68
C VAL A 68 12.46 -11.12 -4.97
N ILE A 69 12.51 -11.98 -3.95
CA ILE A 69 13.74 -12.33 -3.22
C ILE A 69 14.76 -12.96 -4.17
N GLY A 70 14.36 -13.94 -4.97
CA GLY A 70 15.23 -14.62 -5.94
C GLY A 70 15.74 -13.71 -7.06
N GLN A 71 15.08 -12.57 -7.31
CA GLN A 71 15.49 -11.57 -8.29
C GLN A 71 16.07 -10.30 -7.65
N ALA A 72 16.44 -10.32 -6.36
CA ALA A 72 16.84 -9.14 -5.60
C ALA A 72 18.06 -8.39 -6.17
N GLU A 73 18.89 -9.01 -7.01
CA GLU A 73 19.99 -8.33 -7.70
C GLU A 73 19.50 -7.41 -8.84
N GLN A 74 18.33 -7.70 -9.40
CA GLN A 74 17.70 -6.93 -10.47
C GLN A 74 16.57 -6.03 -9.96
N VAL A 75 15.97 -6.38 -8.81
CA VAL A 75 14.90 -5.58 -8.20
C VAL A 75 15.48 -4.39 -7.44
N ARG A 76 15.12 -3.21 -7.93
CA ARG A 76 15.39 -1.92 -7.31
C ARG A 76 14.53 -1.70 -6.09
N GLU A 77 13.24 -1.91 -6.23
CA GLU A 77 12.26 -1.55 -5.21
C GLU A 77 11.01 -2.43 -5.38
N LEU A 78 10.46 -2.89 -4.26
CA LEU A 78 9.11 -3.42 -4.18
C LEU A 78 8.19 -2.33 -3.65
N ILE A 79 7.12 -2.04 -4.40
CA ILE A 79 6.10 -1.08 -4.03
C ILE A 79 4.80 -1.83 -3.75
N ILE A 80 4.32 -1.68 -2.53
CA ILE A 80 3.00 -2.09 -2.09
C ILE A 80 2.07 -0.90 -2.34
N LEU A 81 1.36 -0.93 -3.47
CA LEU A 81 0.58 0.18 -4.03
C LEU A 81 -0.84 0.21 -3.46
N GLY A 82 -0.99 0.03 -2.15
CA GLY A 82 -2.24 0.16 -1.41
C GLY A 82 -2.99 -1.14 -1.17
N ASP A 83 -3.97 -1.04 -0.28
CA ASP A 83 -4.91 -2.11 0.06
C ASP A 83 -4.19 -3.45 0.37
N PHE A 84 -3.06 -3.36 1.08
CA PHE A 84 -2.32 -4.55 1.51
C PHE A 84 -2.95 -5.17 2.74
N ILE A 85 -3.56 -4.32 3.57
CA ILE A 85 -4.33 -4.70 4.76
C ILE A 85 -5.77 -4.30 4.53
N ASP A 86 -6.68 -5.13 5.01
CA ASP A 86 -8.11 -4.83 4.99
C ASP A 86 -8.57 -4.38 6.37
N PHE A 87 -9.14 -3.18 6.48
CA PHE A 87 -9.88 -2.72 7.66
C PHE A 87 -11.36 -2.42 7.38
N TRP A 88 -11.83 -2.54 6.13
CA TRP A 88 -13.17 -2.10 5.73
C TRP A 88 -14.19 -3.23 5.73
N THR A 89 -13.77 -4.46 5.49
CA THR A 89 -14.68 -5.59 5.30
C THR A 89 -15.10 -6.28 6.61
N TYR A 90 -14.77 -5.71 7.77
CA TYR A 90 -15.28 -6.21 9.04
C TYR A 90 -16.74 -5.84 9.26
N PRO A 91 -17.53 -6.65 9.98
CA PRO A 91 -18.90 -6.31 10.32
C PRO A 91 -18.98 -4.94 11.01
N PRO A 92 -20.00 -4.09 10.73
CA PRO A 92 -20.08 -2.73 11.27
C PRO A 92 -20.07 -2.62 12.81
N ARG A 93 -20.46 -3.70 13.50
CA ARG A 93 -20.47 -3.77 14.97
C ARG A 93 -19.14 -4.19 15.57
N ARG A 94 -18.18 -4.58 14.74
CA ARG A 94 -16.86 -5.05 15.13
C ARG A 94 -15.84 -3.97 14.86
N ARG A 95 -15.05 -3.63 15.87
CA ARG A 95 -13.85 -2.83 15.66
C ARG A 95 -12.86 -3.65 14.82
N PRO A 96 -12.35 -3.12 13.69
CA PRO A 96 -11.30 -3.80 12.95
C PRO A 96 -10.09 -4.08 13.84
N PRO A 97 -9.43 -5.24 13.67
CA PRO A 97 -8.23 -5.59 14.43
C PRO A 97 -7.10 -4.60 14.15
N ALA A 98 -6.20 -4.45 15.11
CA ALA A 98 -4.97 -3.69 14.91
C ALA A 98 -4.02 -4.45 13.95
N LEU A 99 -3.12 -3.73 13.27
CA LEU A 99 -2.14 -4.33 12.36
C LEU A 99 -1.29 -5.44 13.02
N ARG A 100 -0.99 -5.31 14.32
CA ARG A 100 -0.26 -6.34 15.07
C ARG A 100 -1.04 -7.64 15.22
N GLU A 101 -2.35 -7.55 15.37
CA GLU A 101 -3.25 -8.71 15.48
C GLU A 101 -3.36 -9.40 14.11
N ILE A 102 -3.50 -8.62 13.02
CA ILE A 102 -3.45 -9.13 11.65
C ILE A 102 -2.10 -9.81 11.36
N ALA A 103 -0.99 -9.20 11.77
CA ALA A 103 0.34 -9.78 11.61
C ALA A 103 0.50 -11.10 12.40
N ALA A 104 -0.04 -11.17 13.62
CA ALA A 104 -0.01 -12.38 14.44
C ALA A 104 -0.83 -13.53 13.83
N ALA A 105 -1.93 -13.23 13.15
CA ALA A 105 -2.75 -14.22 12.43
C ALA A 105 -2.08 -14.76 11.15
N ASN A 106 -1.13 -14.00 10.57
CA ASN A 106 -0.47 -14.31 9.30
C ASN A 106 1.08 -14.35 9.44
N PRO A 107 1.62 -15.25 10.28
CA PRO A 107 3.04 -15.26 10.63
C PRO A 107 3.96 -15.65 9.45
N ALA A 108 3.46 -16.36 8.44
CA ALA A 108 4.24 -16.69 7.24
C ALA A 108 4.56 -15.45 6.40
N ILE A 109 3.73 -14.40 6.48
CA ILE A 109 3.96 -13.12 5.81
C ILE A 109 4.69 -12.14 6.74
N PHE A 110 4.15 -11.90 7.93
CA PHE A 110 4.57 -10.80 8.81
C PHE A 110 5.47 -11.22 9.98
N GLY A 111 5.65 -12.51 10.22
CA GLY A 111 6.47 -12.97 11.32
C GLY A 111 7.95 -12.58 11.17
N PRO A 112 8.78 -12.73 12.22
CA PRO A 112 10.22 -12.43 12.15
C PRO A 112 10.99 -13.23 11.08
N LYS A 113 10.46 -14.40 10.72
CA LYS A 113 10.96 -15.25 9.61
C LYS A 113 10.01 -15.25 8.40
N GLY A 114 8.99 -14.40 8.41
CA GLY A 114 8.00 -14.29 7.35
C GLY A 114 8.57 -13.69 6.07
N LYS A 115 7.86 -13.85 4.96
CA LYS A 115 8.31 -13.43 3.63
C LYS A 115 8.53 -11.93 3.51
N LEU A 116 7.81 -11.10 4.27
CA LEU A 116 8.01 -9.66 4.25
C LEU A 116 9.35 -9.26 4.89
N ALA A 117 9.71 -9.89 6.01
CA ALA A 117 11.02 -9.70 6.66
C ALA A 117 12.17 -10.16 5.76
N GLN A 118 12.02 -11.30 5.07
CA GLN A 118 13.00 -11.80 4.11
C GLN A 118 13.16 -10.86 2.90
N THR A 119 12.04 -10.36 2.37
CA THR A 119 12.04 -9.36 1.29
C THR A 119 12.75 -8.08 1.71
N LEU A 120 12.50 -7.57 2.92
CA LEU A 120 13.20 -6.41 3.47
C LEU A 120 14.72 -6.62 3.54
N SER A 121 15.18 -7.80 4.00
CA SER A 121 16.59 -8.17 3.99
C SER A 121 17.17 -8.18 2.57
N ALA A 122 16.53 -8.90 1.64
CA ALA A 122 17.00 -9.07 0.27
C ALA A 122 17.08 -7.73 -0.48
N LEU A 123 16.09 -6.85 -0.29
CA LEU A 123 16.05 -5.55 -0.93
C LEU A 123 16.79 -4.44 -0.17
N LYS A 124 17.32 -4.72 1.02
CA LYS A 124 18.00 -3.76 1.91
C LYS A 124 17.08 -2.58 2.26
N GLY A 125 15.86 -2.88 2.70
CA GLY A 125 14.85 -1.90 3.11
C GLY A 125 14.14 -1.15 1.98
N ARG A 126 14.37 -1.53 0.71
CA ARG A 126 13.69 -0.93 -0.45
C ARG A 126 12.32 -1.56 -0.71
N VAL A 127 11.48 -1.49 0.32
CA VAL A 127 10.07 -1.83 0.29
C VAL A 127 9.29 -0.60 0.69
N THR A 128 8.48 -0.08 -0.23
CA THR A 128 7.67 1.12 -0.03
C THR A 128 6.20 0.73 0.01
N TRP A 129 5.45 1.26 0.97
CA TRP A 129 4.02 1.05 1.09
C TRP A 129 3.30 2.38 0.94
N ILE A 130 2.47 2.47 -0.09
CA ILE A 130 1.59 3.59 -0.36
C ILE A 130 0.19 3.17 0.09
N PRO A 131 -0.41 3.78 1.12
CA PRO A 131 -1.74 3.38 1.57
C PRO A 131 -2.81 3.53 0.47
N GLY A 132 -3.69 2.54 0.42
CA GLY A 132 -4.95 2.52 -0.31
C GLY A 132 -6.11 2.98 0.57
N ASN A 133 -7.35 2.72 0.16
CA ASN A 133 -8.51 3.13 0.94
C ASN A 133 -8.81 2.17 2.09
N HIS A 134 -8.55 0.87 1.93
CA HIS A 134 -8.75 -0.12 2.99
C HIS A 134 -7.76 0.02 4.14
N ASP A 135 -6.61 0.65 3.89
CA ASP A 135 -5.52 0.85 4.85
C ASP A 135 -5.06 2.31 5.00
N MET A 136 -5.92 3.28 4.64
CA MET A 136 -5.61 4.72 4.66
C MET A 136 -5.09 5.29 5.99
N GLY A 137 -5.40 4.63 7.11
CA GLY A 137 -4.98 5.04 8.45
C GLY A 137 -3.59 4.56 8.85
N ILE A 138 -2.91 3.74 8.04
CA ILE A 138 -1.60 3.19 8.38
C ILE A 138 -0.55 4.29 8.36
N THR A 139 0.18 4.41 9.47
CA THR A 139 1.34 5.28 9.60
C THR A 139 2.64 4.47 9.64
N GLN A 140 3.78 5.15 9.49
CA GLN A 140 5.10 4.54 9.67
C GLN A 140 5.21 3.84 11.05
N ARG A 141 4.66 4.46 12.10
CA ARG A 141 4.67 3.90 13.46
C ARG A 141 3.95 2.56 13.56
N ASP A 142 2.87 2.39 12.80
CA ASP A 142 2.08 1.17 12.83
C ASP A 142 2.85 0.00 12.23
N VAL A 143 3.71 0.25 11.25
CA VAL A 143 4.51 -0.79 10.57
C VAL A 143 5.93 -0.96 11.14
N ASP A 144 6.41 -0.09 12.03
CA ASP A 144 7.81 -0.10 12.51
C ASP A 144 8.24 -1.38 13.23
N PHE A 145 7.28 -2.20 13.66
CA PHE A 145 7.55 -3.53 14.24
C PHE A 145 7.85 -4.60 13.17
N LEU A 146 7.47 -4.35 11.91
CA LEU A 146 7.80 -5.19 10.77
C LEU A 146 9.23 -4.86 10.33
N VAL A 147 10.18 -5.54 10.96
CA VAL A 147 11.60 -5.30 10.81
C VAL A 147 12.34 -6.56 10.39
N SER A 148 13.29 -6.43 9.48
CA SER A 148 14.18 -7.53 9.10
C SER A 148 15.21 -7.81 10.21
N ARG A 149 15.93 -8.93 10.10
CA ARG A 149 16.99 -9.29 11.05
C ARG A 149 18.09 -8.23 11.15
N GLU A 150 18.37 -7.55 10.05
CA GLU A 150 19.38 -6.49 9.93
C GLU A 150 18.85 -5.10 10.31
N GLY A 151 17.58 -4.99 10.71
CA GLY A 151 16.98 -3.71 11.09
C GLY A 151 16.31 -2.94 9.95
N TRP A 152 16.17 -3.53 8.75
CA TRP A 152 15.47 -2.88 7.64
C TRP A 152 13.97 -2.80 7.90
N ARG A 153 13.37 -1.66 7.57
CA ARG A 153 11.93 -1.38 7.76
C ARG A 153 11.27 -1.00 6.45
N ILE A 154 9.96 -1.19 6.38
CA ILE A 154 9.11 -0.71 5.29
C ILE A 154 9.06 0.82 5.35
N GLN A 155 9.01 1.48 4.20
CA GLN A 155 8.81 2.92 4.10
C GLN A 155 7.36 3.23 3.75
N VAL A 156 6.61 3.81 4.68
CA VAL A 156 5.25 4.29 4.39
C VAL A 156 5.33 5.65 3.70
N ARG A 157 4.64 5.80 2.57
CA ARG A 157 4.57 7.02 1.77
C ARG A 157 3.12 7.38 1.50
N ASP A 158 2.60 8.32 2.27
CA ASP A 158 1.26 8.86 2.11
C ASP A 158 1.27 10.11 1.21
N GLU A 159 1.63 9.91 -0.05
CA GLU A 159 1.73 10.97 -1.06
C GLU A 159 0.69 10.72 -2.16
N GLU A 160 0.12 11.78 -2.75
CA GLU A 160 -0.89 11.63 -3.83
C GLU A 160 -0.36 10.86 -5.03
N ALA A 161 0.90 11.11 -5.40
CA ALA A 161 1.60 10.38 -6.43
C ALA A 161 3.03 10.12 -5.94
N TYR A 162 3.37 8.84 -5.79
CA TYR A 162 4.69 8.41 -5.43
C TYR A 162 5.54 8.18 -6.68
N PHE A 163 6.80 8.61 -6.61
CA PHE A 163 7.80 8.36 -7.64
C PHE A 163 8.80 7.34 -7.09
N PRO A 164 8.89 6.13 -7.68
CA PRO A 164 9.85 5.11 -7.28
C PRO A 164 11.28 5.63 -7.24
N LEU A 165 12.16 4.90 -6.55
CA LEU A 165 13.58 5.20 -6.36
C LEU A 165 14.43 5.08 -7.66
N ALA A 166 13.86 5.45 -8.81
CA ALA A 166 14.51 5.48 -10.11
C ALA A 166 15.17 6.84 -10.38
N PRO A 167 16.38 6.88 -10.99
CA PRO A 167 17.13 8.12 -11.21
C PRO A 167 16.39 9.17 -12.04
N ASP A 168 15.49 8.74 -12.93
CA ASP A 168 14.83 9.62 -13.88
C ASP A 168 13.40 10.03 -13.46
N ARG A 169 12.90 9.52 -12.32
CA ARG A 169 11.54 9.75 -11.78
C ARG A 169 10.45 9.75 -12.87
N ARG A 170 10.61 8.87 -13.86
CA ARG A 170 9.69 8.77 -15.00
C ARG A 170 8.48 7.92 -14.71
N LEU A 171 8.37 7.33 -13.54
CA LEU A 171 7.22 6.53 -13.14
C LEU A 171 6.54 7.25 -11.98
N ALA A 172 5.26 7.50 -12.12
CA ALA A 172 4.39 7.97 -11.04
C ALA A 172 3.37 6.89 -10.76
N CYS A 173 3.12 6.60 -9.48
CA CYS A 173 2.17 5.60 -9.04
C CYS A 173 1.33 6.11 -7.87
N SER A 174 0.07 5.69 -7.83
CA SER A 174 -0.88 6.01 -6.77
C SER A 174 -1.93 4.90 -6.67
N HIS A 175 -2.47 4.65 -5.49
CA HIS A 175 -3.68 3.85 -5.37
C HIS A 175 -4.87 4.65 -5.94
N GLY A 176 -5.67 4.01 -6.78
CA GLY A 176 -6.70 4.65 -7.59
C GLY A 176 -7.77 5.37 -6.77
N HIS A 177 -8.01 4.91 -5.53
CA HIS A 177 -8.99 5.49 -4.61
C HIS A 177 -8.90 7.03 -4.50
N ARG A 178 -7.70 7.60 -4.52
CA ARG A 178 -7.48 9.05 -4.40
C ARG A 178 -8.16 9.87 -5.50
N TRP A 179 -8.47 9.24 -6.63
CA TRP A 179 -9.03 9.88 -7.81
C TRP A 179 -10.49 9.47 -8.05
N THR A 180 -11.08 8.74 -7.12
CA THR A 180 -12.47 8.28 -7.19
C THR A 180 -13.39 9.18 -6.38
N MET A 181 -14.59 9.45 -6.88
CA MET A 181 -15.57 10.30 -6.16
C MET A 181 -15.98 9.71 -4.79
N PHE A 182 -16.01 8.38 -4.66
CA PHE A 182 -16.57 7.70 -3.48
C PHE A 182 -15.52 7.34 -2.42
N ASN A 183 -14.28 7.02 -2.83
CA ASN A 183 -13.26 6.52 -1.93
C ASN A 183 -12.08 7.49 -1.73
N ALA A 184 -12.08 8.64 -2.42
CA ALA A 184 -11.06 9.65 -2.21
C ALA A 184 -11.15 10.23 -0.79
N PRO A 185 -10.00 10.53 -0.15
CA PRO A 185 -9.99 11.35 1.04
C PRO A 185 -10.64 12.70 0.75
N ASP A 186 -11.33 13.29 1.71
CA ASP A 186 -11.77 14.68 1.55
C ASP A 186 -10.80 15.70 2.06
N LEU A 187 -10.81 16.77 1.28
CA LEU A 187 -9.96 17.93 1.41
C LEU A 187 -10.74 19.20 1.84
N SER A 188 -12.08 19.18 1.86
CA SER A 188 -12.96 20.31 2.20
C SER A 188 -13.09 20.62 3.68
N THR A 189 -12.57 19.80 4.56
CA THR A 189 -12.85 19.93 5.99
C THR A 189 -11.67 19.48 6.84
N ARG A 190 -11.48 20.09 8.02
CA ARG A 190 -10.41 19.67 8.95
C ARG A 190 -10.57 18.20 9.41
N SER A 191 -11.76 17.65 9.14
CA SER A 191 -12.21 16.26 9.02
C SER A 191 -13.59 16.34 8.34
N ARG A 192 -13.90 15.60 7.25
CA ARG A 192 -15.21 15.34 6.51
C ARG A 192 -14.96 15.02 5.00
N PRO A 193 -15.99 14.76 4.09
CA PRO A 193 -16.08 14.38 2.61
C PRO A 193 -16.50 15.43 1.49
N CYS A 194 -15.78 15.38 0.34
CA CYS A 194 -15.80 16.02 -1.00
C CYS A 194 -15.84 17.54 -1.28
N ARG A 195 -14.83 18.02 -2.06
CA ARG A 195 -14.95 19.19 -2.96
C ARG A 195 -14.62 18.78 -4.41
N TRP A 196 -15.65 18.85 -5.25
CA TRP A 196 -15.68 18.52 -6.68
C TRP A 196 -14.59 19.22 -7.49
N ALA A 197 -13.83 18.43 -8.27
CA ALA A 197 -13.10 18.91 -9.44
C ALA A 197 -13.81 18.39 -10.70
N THR A 198 -14.37 19.34 -11.45
CA THR A 198 -14.85 19.16 -12.82
C THR A 198 -13.79 18.52 -13.72
N SER A 199 -14.27 17.64 -14.60
CA SER A 199 -13.66 17.23 -15.88
C SER A 199 -12.33 16.45 -15.82
N SER A 200 -12.46 15.13 -15.71
CA SER A 200 -11.66 14.19 -16.51
C SER A 200 -12.53 12.97 -16.83
N PRO A 201 -12.43 12.38 -18.04
CA PRO A 201 -13.24 11.22 -18.40
C PRO A 201 -12.90 10.11 -17.42
N VAL A 202 -13.90 9.74 -16.63
CA VAL A 202 -13.76 8.84 -15.49
C VAL A 202 -13.33 7.46 -15.99
N ARG A 203 -12.04 7.18 -15.91
CA ARG A 203 -11.52 5.81 -15.88
C ARG A 203 -11.34 5.46 -14.41
N TRP A 204 -11.88 4.31 -14.00
CA TRP A 204 -11.85 3.80 -12.63
C TRP A 204 -10.79 2.69 -12.45
N PRO A 205 -9.49 2.89 -12.73
CA PRO A 205 -8.52 1.86 -12.40
C PRO A 205 -8.28 1.86 -10.88
N ILE A 206 -8.29 0.67 -10.28
CA ILE A 206 -8.05 0.44 -8.84
C ILE A 206 -6.65 0.94 -8.44
N CYS A 207 -5.68 0.90 -9.37
CA CYS A 207 -4.35 1.47 -9.24
C CYS A 207 -3.97 2.29 -10.48
N TRP A 208 -3.23 3.38 -10.28
CA TRP A 208 -2.74 4.21 -11.37
C TRP A 208 -1.22 4.18 -11.43
N ILE A 209 -0.69 3.83 -12.61
CA ILE A 209 0.74 3.89 -12.93
C ILE A 209 0.85 4.61 -14.27
N ALA A 210 1.66 5.67 -14.34
CA ALA A 210 1.99 6.27 -15.63
C ALA A 210 3.43 6.70 -15.77
N THR A 211 3.83 6.80 -17.04
CA THR A 211 5.13 7.28 -17.45
C THR A 211 5.13 8.79 -17.62
N CYS A 212 5.95 9.48 -16.84
CA CYS A 212 6.18 10.90 -16.91
C CYS A 212 7.36 11.22 -17.84
N ARG A 213 7.23 12.30 -18.63
CA ARG A 213 8.39 12.83 -19.37
C ARG A 213 9.41 13.37 -18.37
N ARG A 214 10.70 13.27 -18.70
CA ARG A 214 11.77 13.82 -17.86
C ARG A 214 11.54 15.32 -17.66
N GLY A 215 11.42 15.77 -16.40
CA GLY A 215 11.15 17.17 -16.03
C GLY A 215 9.68 17.57 -15.97
N ALA A 216 8.72 16.67 -16.25
CA ALA A 216 7.30 16.96 -16.07
C ALA A 216 6.94 16.98 -14.58
N ALA A 217 6.24 18.02 -14.15
CA ALA A 217 5.67 18.09 -12.79
C ALA A 217 4.32 17.38 -12.75
N TRP A 218 4.00 16.70 -11.67
CA TRP A 218 2.62 16.28 -11.41
C TRP A 218 1.70 17.52 -11.30
N PRO A 219 0.46 17.54 -11.84
CA PRO A 219 -0.28 16.47 -12.52
C PRO A 219 -0.12 16.43 -14.05
N THR A 220 0.88 17.12 -14.62
CA THR A 220 1.03 17.27 -16.09
C THR A 220 1.54 16.00 -16.82
N CYS A 221 1.65 14.86 -16.12
CA CYS A 221 2.01 13.60 -16.76
C CYS A 221 0.86 13.10 -17.64
N PRO A 222 1.05 12.98 -18.96
CA PRO A 222 -0.03 12.55 -19.84
C PRO A 222 -0.42 11.11 -19.51
N THR A 223 -1.70 10.89 -19.20
CA THR A 223 -2.28 9.55 -19.25
C THR A 223 -2.19 9.09 -20.70
N ARG A 224 -1.26 8.18 -21.00
CA ARG A 224 -1.32 7.50 -22.30
C ARG A 224 -2.56 6.63 -22.26
N ALA A 225 -3.65 7.09 -22.89
CA ALA A 225 -4.79 6.24 -23.14
C ALA A 225 -4.26 4.96 -23.81
N PRO A 226 -4.70 3.75 -23.41
CA PRO A 226 -4.45 2.58 -24.23
C PRO A 226 -4.97 2.88 -25.64
N PRO A 227 -4.32 2.34 -26.70
CA PRO A 227 -4.76 2.57 -28.06
C PRO A 227 -6.26 2.33 -28.12
N THR A 228 -6.98 3.32 -28.62
CA THR A 228 -8.41 3.19 -28.93
C THR A 228 -8.56 1.89 -29.71
N ALA A 229 -9.42 0.99 -29.22
CA ALA A 229 -9.88 -0.13 -30.02
C ALA A 229 -10.66 0.43 -31.21
N SER A 230 -9.96 0.84 -32.26
CA SER A 230 -10.54 1.08 -33.56
C SER A 230 -10.77 -0.30 -34.19
N SER A 231 -12.02 -0.57 -34.53
CA SER A 231 -12.60 -1.84 -35.03
C SER A 231 -12.88 -2.90 -33.95
N SER A 232 -14.10 -2.86 -33.43
CA SER A 232 -14.78 -4.05 -32.92
C SER A 232 -14.93 -5.07 -34.06
N PRO A 233 -14.50 -6.32 -33.90
CA PRO A 233 -14.97 -7.40 -34.76
C PRO A 233 -16.46 -7.61 -34.47
N SER A 234 -17.28 -7.53 -35.50
CA SER A 234 -18.69 -7.93 -35.43
C SER A 234 -18.76 -9.44 -35.18
N TRP A 235 -19.09 -9.84 -33.97
CA TRP A 235 -19.46 -11.23 -33.69
C TRP A 235 -20.88 -11.48 -34.22
N PRO A 236 -21.11 -12.50 -35.06
CA PRO A 236 -22.46 -12.84 -35.47
C PRO A 236 -23.24 -13.35 -34.26
N ALA A 237 -24.49 -12.89 -34.14
CA ALA A 237 -25.40 -13.34 -33.10
C ALA A 237 -25.62 -14.87 -33.19
N PRO A 238 -25.69 -15.60 -32.06
CA PRO A 238 -25.96 -17.02 -32.09
C PRO A 238 -27.38 -17.28 -32.61
N SER A 239 -27.50 -18.13 -33.63
CA SER A 239 -28.80 -18.60 -34.10
C SER A 239 -29.42 -19.50 -33.04
N MET A 240 -30.53 -19.06 -32.45
CA MET A 240 -31.43 -19.98 -31.74
C MET A 240 -32.33 -20.69 -32.77
N ALA A 241 -32.26 -22.01 -32.80
CA ALA A 241 -33.30 -22.91 -33.31
C ALA A 241 -33.05 -24.32 -32.70
N PRO A 242 -34.11 -25.12 -32.51
CA PRO A 242 -34.45 -25.82 -31.26
C PRO A 242 -33.56 -26.99 -30.86
#